data_AF-A0A365YPV5-F1
#
_entry.id   AF-A0A365YPV5-F1
#
_cell.length_a   1.000
_cell.length_b   1.000
_cell.length_c   1.000
_cell.angle_alpha   90.00
_cell.angle_beta   90.00
_cell.angle_gamma   90.00
#
_symmetry.space_group_name_H-M   'P 1'
#
loop_
_entity.id
_entity.type
_entity.pdbx_description
1 polymer ?
#
loop_
_entity_poly.entity_id
_entity_poly.type
_entity_poly.pdbx_seq_one_letter_code
_entity_poly.pdbx_strand_id
1 'polypeptide(L)'
;MSTALQGGAIGFANLDKTGTSTWEVDKSISSELSSPPEAIAVDVEGGTLALTADNSSFKGTTTVGSAGTLKIGDEADGATTAGSLTGAVADSGKVVFDNSATTTMTGLAIGGSGAVAQEGDGTTTLDTAQSYTGATTINAGTLALTGSGSIATSSGVTVASGGTFDISGTTSGSSVQSLAGTGAVSLGGETLTLTNASGNYGGNMSGTGGLTVSGGTETLSG
;
A
#
# COMPACT_ATOMS: atom_id res chain seq x y z
N MET A 1 -1.41 22.89 8.67
CA MET A 1 -1.67 23.68 7.45
C MET A 1 -1.15 22.84 6.29
N SER A 2 -2.06 22.23 5.53
CA SER A 2 -1.72 21.57 4.27
C SER A 2 -1.30 22.67 3.30
N THR A 3 -0.08 22.60 2.76
CA THR A 3 0.29 23.40 1.59
C THR A 3 0.03 22.52 0.40
N ALA A 4 -1.17 22.63 -0.18
CA ALA A 4 -1.45 22.07 -1.49
C ALA A 4 -0.44 22.66 -2.48
N LEU A 5 0.34 21.81 -3.15
CA LEU A 5 0.97 22.26 -4.40
C LEU A 5 -0.17 22.34 -5.42
N GLN A 6 -0.79 23.53 -5.54
CA GLN A 6 -1.78 23.78 -6.57
C GLN A 6 -1.06 23.86 -7.93
N GLY A 7 -0.87 22.71 -8.56
CA GLY A 7 -0.15 22.55 -9.82
C GLY A 7 0.56 21.21 -9.87
N GLY A 8 0.45 20.48 -11.00
CA GLY A 8 1.20 19.24 -11.17
C GLY A 8 2.69 19.51 -11.00
N ALA A 9 3.44 18.54 -10.45
CA ALA A 9 4.90 18.59 -10.45
C ALA A 9 5.41 18.34 -11.88
N ILE A 10 5.22 19.33 -12.75
CA ILE A 10 5.58 19.30 -14.16
C ILE A 10 6.88 20.09 -14.37
N GLY A 11 7.85 19.48 -15.06
CA GLY A 11 9.09 20.16 -15.46
C GLY A 11 10.21 20.21 -14.42
N PHE A 12 10.17 19.36 -13.39
CA PHE A 12 11.27 19.19 -12.42
C PHE A 12 11.90 17.80 -12.55
N ALA A 13 13.22 17.72 -12.40
CA ALA A 13 13.93 16.44 -12.35
C ALA A 13 13.66 15.70 -11.03
N ASN A 14 13.50 16.45 -9.93
CA ASN A 14 13.30 15.90 -8.59
C ASN A 14 12.11 16.58 -7.88
N LEU A 15 11.39 15.82 -7.08
CA LEU A 15 10.37 16.28 -6.12
C LEU A 15 10.81 15.86 -4.71
N ASP A 16 11.44 16.78 -3.98
CA ASP A 16 11.98 16.52 -2.65
C ASP A 16 11.02 17.02 -1.56
N LYS A 17 10.24 16.11 -0.99
CA LYS A 17 9.35 16.41 0.14
C LYS A 17 10.13 16.33 1.45
N THR A 18 10.39 17.49 2.03
CA THR A 18 11.05 17.65 3.35
C THR A 18 10.12 18.31 4.36
N GLY A 19 10.56 18.39 5.63
CA GLY A 19 9.78 18.97 6.73
C GLY A 19 8.65 18.06 7.21
N THR A 20 7.82 18.52 8.14
CA THR A 20 6.82 17.68 8.82
C THR A 20 5.38 17.83 8.30
N SER A 21 5.14 18.75 7.35
CA SER A 21 3.81 19.03 6.82
C SER A 21 3.37 18.00 5.78
N THR A 22 2.08 18.05 5.42
CA THR A 22 1.52 17.35 4.25
C THR A 22 1.63 18.23 3.01
N TRP A 23 2.08 17.64 1.90
CA TRP A 23 1.90 18.18 0.55
C TRP A 23 0.90 17.29 -0.18
N GLU A 24 -0.17 17.89 -0.69
CA GLU A 24 -1.12 17.21 -1.57
C GLU A 24 -0.81 17.55 -3.02
N VAL A 25 -0.79 16.52 -3.85
CA VAL A 25 -0.54 16.56 -5.29
C VAL A 25 -1.82 16.14 -6.01
N ASP A 26 -2.55 17.15 -6.48
CA ASP A 26 -3.89 17.05 -7.08
C ASP A 26 -3.88 16.74 -8.59
N LYS A 27 -2.69 16.66 -9.19
CA LYS A 27 -2.47 16.36 -10.61
C LYS A 27 -1.32 15.39 -10.77
N SER A 28 -1.36 14.59 -11.83
CA SER A 28 -0.33 13.59 -12.14
C SER A 28 1.08 14.19 -12.15
N ILE A 29 2.03 13.48 -11.54
CA ILE A 29 3.46 13.77 -11.62
C ILE A 29 3.94 13.29 -12.99
N SER A 30 4.42 14.22 -13.82
CA SER A 30 4.80 13.90 -15.19
C SER A 30 5.85 14.86 -15.76
N SER A 31 6.75 14.30 -16.58
CA SER A 31 7.79 15.03 -17.31
C SER A 31 7.38 15.42 -18.73
N GLU A 32 6.09 15.37 -19.08
CA GLU A 32 5.55 15.62 -20.45
C GLU A 32 5.94 16.97 -21.10
N LEU A 33 6.61 17.88 -20.38
CA LEU A 33 7.20 19.08 -20.96
C LEU A 33 8.63 18.89 -21.53
N SER A 34 9.31 17.76 -21.27
CA SER A 34 10.62 17.45 -21.84
C SER A 34 10.48 16.44 -22.99
N SER A 35 11.15 16.69 -24.11
CA SER A 35 11.26 15.74 -25.22
C SER A 35 12.73 15.33 -25.38
N PRO A 36 13.12 14.10 -24.97
CA PRO A 36 12.28 13.03 -24.41
C PRO A 36 11.87 13.26 -22.94
N PRO A 37 10.80 12.59 -22.45
CA PRO A 37 10.40 12.65 -21.06
C PRO A 37 11.51 12.11 -20.16
N GLU A 38 12.01 12.93 -19.25
CA GLU A 38 13.04 12.51 -18.28
C GLU A 38 12.39 11.78 -17.09
N ALA A 39 13.12 10.85 -16.49
CA ALA A 39 12.67 10.17 -15.28
C ALA A 39 12.66 11.17 -14.11
N ILE A 40 11.56 11.23 -13.36
CA ILE A 40 11.42 12.08 -12.18
C ILE A 40 11.82 11.29 -10.93
N ALA A 41 12.71 11.84 -10.11
CA ALA A 41 12.94 11.30 -8.77
C ALA A 41 11.94 11.93 -7.78
N VAL A 42 11.22 11.13 -7.02
CA VAL A 42 10.34 11.59 -5.94
C VAL A 42 10.93 11.12 -4.62
N ASP A 43 11.45 12.04 -3.81
CA ASP A 43 12.10 11.72 -2.54
C ASP A 43 11.29 12.31 -1.37
N VAL A 44 10.70 11.44 -0.55
CA VAL A 44 9.88 11.80 0.61
C VAL A 44 10.69 11.59 1.88
N GLU A 45 11.48 12.59 2.26
CA GLU A 45 12.39 12.52 3.41
C GLU A 45 11.71 12.87 4.74
N GLY A 46 10.57 13.57 4.70
CA GLY A 46 9.83 13.91 5.91
C GLY A 46 8.38 14.32 5.67
N GLY A 47 7.53 14.10 6.68
CA GLY A 47 6.11 14.46 6.62
C GLY A 47 5.37 13.62 5.59
N THR A 48 4.26 14.14 5.05
CA THR A 48 3.40 13.37 4.14
C THR A 48 3.43 13.95 2.72
N LEU A 49 3.64 13.11 1.72
CA LEU A 49 3.32 13.41 0.32
C LEU A 49 2.06 12.62 -0.05
N ALA A 50 0.93 13.31 -0.25
CA ALA A 50 -0.33 12.73 -0.65
C ALA A 50 -0.53 12.86 -2.16
N LEU A 51 -0.62 11.73 -2.85
CA LEU A 51 -0.90 11.63 -4.28
C LEU A 51 -2.39 11.37 -4.46
N THR A 52 -3.17 12.41 -4.76
CA THR A 52 -4.63 12.31 -4.95
C THR A 52 -5.04 12.22 -6.42
N ALA A 53 -4.07 12.27 -7.33
CA ALA A 53 -4.27 12.11 -8.77
C ALA A 53 -3.84 10.73 -9.29
N ASP A 54 -4.23 10.43 -10.54
CA ASP A 54 -3.77 9.25 -11.26
C ASP A 54 -2.31 9.44 -11.73
N ASN A 55 -1.37 8.68 -11.17
CA ASN A 55 0.04 8.64 -11.59
C ASN A 55 0.40 7.33 -12.34
N SER A 56 -0.55 6.71 -13.03
CA SER A 56 -0.32 5.51 -13.86
C SER A 56 0.70 5.75 -14.99
N SER A 57 0.87 6.99 -15.43
CA SER A 57 1.87 7.39 -16.43
C SER A 57 3.22 7.81 -15.84
N PHE A 58 3.37 7.79 -14.51
CA PHE A 58 4.61 8.20 -13.86
C PHE A 58 5.82 7.39 -14.38
N LYS A 59 6.91 8.12 -14.65
CA LYS A 59 8.20 7.56 -15.06
C LYS A 59 9.24 8.09 -14.11
N GLY A 60 9.80 7.22 -13.29
CA GLY A 60 10.68 7.67 -12.22
C GLY A 60 10.93 6.64 -11.15
N THR A 61 11.61 7.09 -10.11
CA THR A 61 11.81 6.35 -8.85
C THR A 61 11.11 7.09 -7.74
N THR A 62 10.59 6.36 -6.76
CA THR A 62 10.07 6.96 -5.53
C THR A 62 10.86 6.42 -4.34
N THR A 63 11.41 7.30 -3.52
CA THR A 63 12.09 6.98 -2.27
C THR A 63 11.29 7.56 -1.12
N VAL A 64 11.06 6.77 -0.08
CA VAL A 64 10.43 7.23 1.16
C VAL A 64 11.44 7.03 2.28
N GLY A 65 11.96 8.14 2.81
CA GLY A 65 12.87 8.16 3.96
C GLY A 65 12.16 7.72 5.23
N SER A 66 12.93 7.43 6.29
CA SER A 66 12.39 6.87 7.54
C SER A 66 11.42 7.79 8.30
N ALA A 67 11.46 9.10 8.04
CA ALA A 67 10.50 10.07 8.57
C ALA A 67 9.43 10.48 7.56
N GLY A 68 9.46 9.89 6.35
CA GLY A 68 8.54 10.16 5.25
C GLY A 68 7.30 9.27 5.30
N THR A 69 6.20 9.82 4.82
CA THR A 69 4.97 9.08 4.54
C THR A 69 4.54 9.38 3.12
N LEU A 70 4.51 8.35 2.27
CA LEU A 70 3.88 8.44 0.97
C LEU A 70 2.43 7.98 1.13
N LYS A 71 1.49 8.87 0.85
CA LYS A 71 0.05 8.59 0.90
C LYS A 71 -0.49 8.55 -0.52
N ILE A 72 -1.20 7.49 -0.89
CA ILE A 72 -1.82 7.30 -2.21
C ILE A 72 -3.33 7.34 -2.01
N GLY A 73 -3.96 8.38 -2.53
CA GLY A 73 -5.31 8.78 -2.18
C GLY A 73 -5.35 9.76 -1.00
N ASP A 74 -6.48 10.42 -0.83
CA ASP A 74 -6.83 11.14 0.39
C ASP A 74 -8.35 11.24 0.50
N GLU A 75 -8.98 10.34 1.27
CA GLU A 75 -10.42 10.35 1.45
C GLU A 75 -10.91 11.56 2.28
N ALA A 76 -10.06 12.12 3.13
CA ALA A 76 -10.43 13.20 4.04
C ALA A 76 -10.67 14.53 3.32
N ASP A 77 -10.09 14.72 2.13
CA ASP A 77 -10.19 15.96 1.36
C ASP A 77 -11.31 15.94 0.29
N GLY A 78 -12.13 14.89 0.27
CA GLY A 78 -13.24 14.77 -0.70
C GLY A 78 -12.76 14.63 -2.15
N ALA A 79 -11.52 14.16 -2.34
CA ALA A 79 -10.96 13.89 -3.66
C ALA A 79 -11.85 12.90 -4.43
N THR A 80 -12.28 13.29 -5.63
CA THR A 80 -13.17 12.47 -6.48
C THR A 80 -12.42 11.47 -7.35
N THR A 81 -11.11 11.64 -7.48
CA THR A 81 -10.22 10.80 -8.28
C THR A 81 -9.42 9.93 -7.32
N ALA A 82 -9.38 8.63 -7.56
CA ALA A 82 -8.50 7.75 -6.80
C ALA A 82 -7.03 8.08 -7.10
N GLY A 83 -6.23 8.19 -6.05
CA GLY A 83 -4.78 8.27 -6.16
C GLY A 83 -4.22 6.97 -6.69
N SER A 84 -3.26 7.05 -7.61
CA SER A 84 -2.52 5.89 -8.09
C SER A 84 -1.02 6.20 -8.14
N LEU A 85 -0.20 5.15 -8.18
CA LEU A 85 1.24 5.22 -8.44
C LEU A 85 1.67 3.93 -9.15
N THR A 86 2.65 4.04 -10.05
CA THR A 86 3.30 2.89 -10.70
C THR A 86 4.81 2.96 -10.54
N GLY A 87 5.49 1.83 -10.72
CA GLY A 87 6.95 1.74 -10.61
C GLY A 87 7.44 1.31 -9.24
N ALA A 88 8.75 1.40 -9.04
CA ALA A 88 9.41 0.96 -7.82
C ALA A 88 9.39 2.05 -6.74
N VAL A 89 9.01 1.66 -5.52
CA VAL A 89 9.05 2.49 -4.32
C VAL A 89 10.06 1.88 -3.34
N ALA A 90 11.15 2.60 -3.06
CA ALA A 90 12.10 2.26 -2.01
C ALA A 90 11.65 2.89 -0.69
N ASP A 91 10.97 2.12 0.16
CA ASP A 91 10.35 2.58 1.39
C ASP A 91 11.16 2.20 2.64
N SER A 92 11.57 3.20 3.40
CA SER A 92 12.14 3.07 4.75
C SER A 92 11.27 3.71 5.84
N GLY A 93 10.14 4.33 5.45
CA GLY A 93 9.21 5.05 6.32
C GLY A 93 7.85 4.38 6.34
N LYS A 94 6.84 5.04 5.76
CA LYS A 94 5.48 4.51 5.64
C LYS A 94 4.89 4.76 4.24
N VAL A 95 4.30 3.75 3.63
CA VAL A 95 3.36 3.90 2.51
C VAL A 95 1.93 3.69 3.01
N VAL A 96 1.04 4.60 2.67
CA VAL A 96 -0.35 4.62 3.08
C VAL A 96 -1.24 4.62 1.85
N PHE A 97 -2.14 3.66 1.76
CA PHE A 97 -3.27 3.68 0.84
C PHE A 97 -4.46 4.29 1.57
N ASP A 98 -5.01 5.35 1.00
CA ASP A 98 -6.13 6.10 1.56
C ASP A 98 -7.10 6.53 0.45
N ASN A 99 -7.45 5.54 -0.38
CA ASN A 99 -8.44 5.70 -1.43
C ASN A 99 -9.81 5.24 -0.92
N SER A 100 -10.84 6.03 -1.17
CA SER A 100 -12.23 5.65 -0.89
C SER A 100 -12.84 4.74 -1.96
N ALA A 101 -12.23 4.68 -3.15
CA ALA A 101 -12.68 3.86 -4.28
C ALA A 101 -11.80 2.62 -4.48
N THR A 102 -12.34 1.61 -5.16
CA THR A 102 -11.58 0.44 -5.61
C THR A 102 -10.52 0.86 -6.64
N THR A 103 -9.26 0.58 -6.34
CA THR A 103 -8.11 0.99 -7.15
C THR A 103 -7.09 -0.15 -7.26
N THR A 104 -6.73 -0.50 -8.49
CA THR A 104 -5.65 -1.46 -8.75
C THR A 104 -4.34 -0.71 -8.97
N MET A 105 -3.32 -1.03 -8.16
CA MET A 105 -1.99 -0.41 -8.22
C MET A 105 -1.11 -1.12 -9.24
N THR A 106 -1.46 -0.97 -10.53
CA THR A 106 -0.80 -1.68 -11.62
C THR A 106 0.69 -1.36 -11.72
N GLY A 107 1.53 -2.40 -11.57
CA GLY A 107 2.98 -2.27 -11.69
C GLY A 107 3.65 -1.51 -10.53
N LEU A 108 2.96 -1.32 -9.42
CA LEU A 108 3.53 -0.77 -8.20
C LEU A 108 4.32 -1.85 -7.46
N ALA A 109 5.60 -1.61 -7.21
CA ALA A 109 6.48 -2.51 -6.47
C ALA A 109 7.14 -1.78 -5.30
N ILE A 110 6.64 -2.00 -4.09
CA ILE A 110 7.15 -1.44 -2.84
C ILE A 110 8.20 -2.41 -2.27
N GLY A 111 9.37 -1.89 -1.97
CA GLY A 111 10.47 -2.60 -1.31
C GLY A 111 11.04 -1.81 -0.14
N GLY A 112 11.91 -2.44 0.65
CA GLY A 112 12.62 -1.79 1.76
C GLY A 112 12.13 -2.23 3.14
N SER A 113 12.38 -1.41 4.16
CA SER A 113 12.07 -1.71 5.57
C SER A 113 10.85 -0.96 6.11
N GLY A 114 10.27 -0.06 5.33
CA GLY A 114 9.11 0.73 5.73
C GLY A 114 7.83 -0.09 5.85
N ALA A 115 6.84 0.51 6.51
CA ALA A 115 5.55 -0.11 6.79
C ALA A 115 4.50 0.28 5.76
N VAL A 116 3.58 -0.64 5.46
CA VAL A 116 2.45 -0.38 4.57
C VAL A 116 1.17 -0.33 5.39
N ALA A 117 0.30 0.65 5.13
CA ALA A 117 -1.02 0.73 5.74
C ALA A 117 -2.12 0.93 4.70
N GLN A 118 -3.23 0.21 4.88
CA GLN A 118 -4.52 0.56 4.27
C GLN A 118 -5.34 1.31 5.32
N GLU A 119 -5.62 2.57 5.03
CA GLU A 119 -6.39 3.47 5.89
C GLU A 119 -7.72 3.85 5.25
N GLY A 120 -7.82 3.82 3.91
CA GLY A 120 -9.01 4.26 3.20
C GLY A 120 -10.11 3.22 3.17
N ASP A 121 -11.37 3.66 3.08
CA ASP A 121 -12.57 2.80 3.05
C ASP A 121 -12.69 1.96 1.76
N GLY A 122 -11.93 2.28 0.72
CA GLY A 122 -11.95 1.60 -0.57
C GLY A 122 -11.19 0.26 -0.58
N THR A 123 -11.09 -0.32 -1.77
CA THR A 123 -10.28 -1.52 -2.01
C THR A 123 -9.01 -1.14 -2.74
N THR A 124 -7.85 -1.41 -2.14
CA THR A 124 -6.57 -1.36 -2.86
C THR A 124 -6.19 -2.76 -3.31
N THR A 125 -6.03 -2.93 -4.61
CA THR A 125 -5.61 -4.21 -5.20
C THR A 125 -4.15 -4.14 -5.62
N LEU A 126 -3.34 -5.04 -5.09
CA LEU A 126 -1.94 -5.26 -5.49
C LEU A 126 -1.87 -6.46 -6.44
N ASP A 127 -1.40 -6.22 -7.66
CA ASP A 127 -1.21 -7.25 -8.70
C ASP A 127 0.24 -7.75 -8.81
N THR A 128 1.16 -7.02 -8.17
CA THR A 128 2.60 -7.22 -8.21
C THR A 128 3.11 -7.69 -6.85
N ALA A 129 4.12 -8.58 -6.85
CA ALA A 129 4.75 -9.03 -5.62
C ALA A 129 5.54 -7.88 -4.96
N GLN A 130 5.26 -7.65 -3.69
CA GLN A 130 5.93 -6.64 -2.87
C GLN A 130 7.12 -7.25 -2.13
N SER A 131 8.14 -6.44 -1.89
CA SER A 131 9.41 -6.85 -1.28
C SER A 131 9.74 -6.10 0.01
N TYR A 132 8.79 -5.32 0.53
CA TYR A 132 8.96 -4.63 1.80
C TYR A 132 8.93 -5.60 2.98
N THR A 133 9.71 -5.29 4.01
CA THR A 133 9.88 -6.16 5.20
C THR A 133 9.21 -5.58 6.45
N GLY A 134 8.78 -4.32 6.41
CA GLY A 134 7.99 -3.73 7.49
C GLY A 134 6.60 -4.36 7.58
N ALA A 135 5.87 -3.97 8.64
CA ALA A 135 4.55 -4.53 8.91
C ALA A 135 3.51 -3.99 7.92
N THR A 136 2.46 -4.79 7.69
CA THR A 136 1.26 -4.37 6.97
C THR A 136 0.12 -4.18 7.96
N THR A 137 -0.51 -3.00 7.95
CA THR A 137 -1.68 -2.72 8.79
C THR A 137 -2.87 -2.41 7.90
N ILE A 138 -4.03 -3.00 8.19
CA ILE A 138 -5.27 -2.76 7.45
C ILE A 138 -6.27 -2.23 8.47
N ASN A 139 -6.39 -0.91 8.53
CA ASN A 139 -7.23 -0.21 9.51
C ASN A 139 -8.67 -0.08 9.03
N ALA A 140 -8.87 0.20 7.74
CA ALA A 140 -10.17 0.26 7.09
C ALA A 140 -10.15 -0.37 5.69
N GLY A 141 -11.31 -0.41 5.04
CA GLY A 141 -11.45 -0.87 3.66
C GLY A 141 -10.92 -2.28 3.41
N THR A 142 -10.33 -2.49 2.23
CA THR A 142 -9.79 -3.78 1.81
C THR A 142 -8.41 -3.65 1.20
N LEU A 143 -7.46 -4.45 1.65
CA LEU A 143 -6.22 -4.71 0.92
C LEU A 143 -6.34 -6.07 0.22
N ALA A 144 -6.45 -6.05 -1.10
CA ALA A 144 -6.63 -7.22 -1.94
C ALA A 144 -5.35 -7.60 -2.68
N LEU A 145 -5.03 -8.88 -2.72
CA LEU A 145 -3.97 -9.46 -3.54
C LEU A 145 -4.61 -10.20 -4.71
N THR A 146 -4.12 -9.95 -5.92
CA THR A 146 -4.63 -10.61 -7.13
C THR A 146 -3.49 -11.09 -8.03
N GLY A 147 -3.72 -12.16 -8.79
CA GLY A 147 -2.73 -12.67 -9.72
C GLY A 147 -1.42 -13.03 -9.01
N SER A 148 -0.34 -12.31 -9.35
CA SER A 148 0.99 -12.42 -8.74
C SER A 148 1.22 -11.51 -7.52
N GLY A 149 0.19 -10.79 -7.06
CA GLY A 149 0.22 -9.95 -5.88
C GLY A 149 0.61 -10.75 -4.64
N SER A 150 1.60 -10.26 -3.89
CA SER A 150 2.10 -10.93 -2.69
C SER A 150 2.72 -9.95 -1.72
N ILE A 151 2.58 -10.21 -0.42
CA ILE A 151 3.24 -9.45 0.66
C ILE A 151 4.02 -10.39 1.59
N ALA A 152 4.52 -11.51 1.05
CA ALA A 152 5.13 -12.59 1.83
C ALA A 152 6.36 -12.21 2.65
N THR A 153 7.04 -11.12 2.26
CA THR A 153 8.21 -10.58 2.95
C THR A 153 7.84 -9.68 4.13
N SER A 154 6.57 -9.23 4.22
CA SER A 154 6.05 -8.45 5.35
C SER A 154 6.28 -9.19 6.67
N SER A 155 6.72 -8.44 7.69
CA SER A 155 6.95 -8.99 9.04
C SER A 155 5.65 -9.42 9.74
N GLY A 156 4.50 -8.97 9.25
CA GLY A 156 3.19 -9.38 9.74
C GLY A 156 2.07 -8.55 9.16
N VAL A 157 0.86 -9.12 9.17
CA VAL A 157 -0.36 -8.43 8.78
C VAL A 157 -1.25 -8.26 10.00
N THR A 158 -1.59 -7.01 10.32
CA THR A 158 -2.59 -6.70 11.34
C THR A 158 -3.85 -6.19 10.67
N VAL A 159 -4.97 -6.88 10.86
CA VAL A 159 -6.28 -6.49 10.30
C VAL A 159 -7.15 -5.96 11.44
N ALA A 160 -7.38 -4.64 11.47
CA ALA A 160 -8.30 -4.03 12.42
C ALA A 160 -9.75 -4.39 12.08
N SER A 161 -10.69 -4.17 13.01
CA SER A 161 -12.11 -4.52 12.83
C SER A 161 -12.79 -3.87 11.61
N GLY A 162 -12.28 -2.73 11.13
CA GLY A 162 -12.77 -2.05 9.93
C GLY A 162 -12.11 -2.52 8.63
N GLY A 163 -11.08 -3.34 8.72
CA GLY A 163 -10.26 -3.78 7.58
C GLY A 163 -10.60 -5.18 7.09
N THR A 164 -10.34 -5.42 5.82
CA THR A 164 -10.37 -6.73 5.18
C THR A 164 -9.06 -7.03 4.47
N PHE A 165 -8.47 -8.20 4.74
CA PHE A 165 -7.38 -8.74 3.93
C PHE A 165 -7.93 -9.76 2.95
N ASP A 166 -7.86 -9.49 1.65
CA ASP A 166 -8.43 -10.35 0.62
C ASP A 166 -7.33 -11.00 -0.23
N ILE A 167 -7.30 -12.33 -0.26
CA ILE A 167 -6.39 -13.12 -1.10
C ILE A 167 -7.13 -13.95 -2.14
N SER A 168 -8.46 -13.79 -2.23
CA SER A 168 -9.32 -14.60 -3.10
C SER A 168 -9.03 -14.46 -4.59
N GLY A 169 -8.39 -13.35 -5.00
CA GLY A 169 -7.96 -13.09 -6.37
C GLY A 169 -6.58 -13.63 -6.72
N THR A 170 -5.84 -14.22 -5.77
CA THR A 170 -4.52 -14.81 -6.03
C THR A 170 -4.65 -16.13 -6.80
N THR A 171 -3.58 -16.55 -7.49
CA THR A 171 -3.59 -17.80 -8.29
C THR A 171 -3.06 -19.03 -7.54
N SER A 172 -2.44 -18.85 -6.38
CA SER A 172 -1.75 -19.92 -5.65
C SER A 172 -1.76 -19.68 -4.13
N GLY A 173 -2.75 -18.94 -3.65
CA GLY A 173 -2.77 -18.39 -2.30
C GLY A 173 -1.71 -17.34 -2.03
N SER A 174 -1.53 -17.08 -0.74
CA SER A 174 -0.62 -16.06 -0.23
C SER A 174 0.10 -16.57 1.00
N SER A 175 1.29 -16.03 1.22
CA SER A 175 2.08 -16.29 2.42
C SER A 175 2.31 -14.96 3.14
N VAL A 176 2.33 -14.99 4.47
CA VAL A 176 2.73 -13.87 5.32
C VAL A 176 3.47 -14.42 6.54
N GLN A 177 4.27 -13.61 7.24
CA GLN A 177 4.97 -14.11 8.43
C GLN A 177 3.99 -14.37 9.57
N SER A 178 3.21 -13.37 9.94
CA SER A 178 2.23 -13.44 11.03
C SER A 178 0.93 -12.76 10.63
N LEU A 179 -0.17 -13.13 11.29
CA LEU A 179 -1.47 -12.51 11.15
C LEU A 179 -1.98 -12.13 12.55
N ALA A 180 -2.60 -10.97 12.70
CA ALA A 180 -3.21 -10.54 13.94
C ALA A 180 -4.42 -9.64 13.69
N GLY A 181 -5.20 -9.42 14.75
CA GLY A 181 -6.31 -8.46 14.75
C GLY A 181 -7.68 -9.11 14.71
N THR A 182 -8.70 -8.31 14.46
CA THR A 182 -10.13 -8.69 14.59
C THR A 182 -10.95 -8.38 13.34
N GLY A 183 -10.29 -7.97 12.25
CA GLY A 183 -10.92 -7.70 10.97
C GLY A 183 -11.35 -8.94 10.21
N ALA A 184 -11.60 -8.79 8.92
CA ALA A 184 -11.96 -9.90 8.04
C ALA A 184 -10.77 -10.38 7.21
N VAL A 185 -10.73 -11.68 6.94
CA VAL A 185 -9.86 -12.27 5.92
C VAL A 185 -10.73 -12.99 4.90
N SER A 186 -10.61 -12.60 3.64
CA SER A 186 -11.27 -13.26 2.51
C SER A 186 -10.26 -14.19 1.82
N LEU A 187 -10.43 -15.49 2.05
CA LEU A 187 -9.60 -16.53 1.44
C LEU A 187 -10.10 -16.90 0.04
N GLY A 188 -11.41 -16.78 -0.22
CA GLY A 188 -12.02 -17.32 -1.44
C GLY A 188 -11.80 -18.82 -1.54
N GLY A 189 -11.13 -19.30 -2.59
CA GLY A 189 -10.69 -20.70 -2.74
C GLY A 189 -9.25 -20.97 -2.29
N GLU A 190 -8.56 -19.95 -1.80
CA GLU A 190 -7.10 -19.94 -1.71
C GLU A 190 -6.58 -20.25 -0.30
N THR A 191 -5.30 -20.63 -0.19
CA THR A 191 -4.68 -20.91 1.11
C THR A 191 -3.82 -19.75 1.57
N LEU A 192 -4.06 -19.27 2.80
CA LEU A 192 -3.17 -18.35 3.50
C LEU A 192 -2.15 -19.15 4.31
N THR A 193 -0.86 -18.93 4.07
CA THR A 193 0.22 -19.60 4.82
C THR A 193 0.93 -18.62 5.76
N LEU A 194 0.93 -18.90 7.06
CA LEU A 194 1.71 -18.19 8.06
C LEU A 194 3.06 -18.88 8.24
N THR A 195 4.15 -18.19 7.94
CA THR A 195 5.50 -18.79 7.97
C THR A 195 6.22 -18.61 9.30
N ASN A 196 5.82 -17.63 10.11
CA ASN A 196 6.37 -17.33 11.44
C ASN A 196 5.29 -16.71 12.34
N ALA A 197 4.20 -17.46 12.53
CA ALA A 197 3.05 -17.00 13.29
C ALA A 197 3.43 -16.67 14.73
N SER A 198 2.95 -15.54 15.21
CA SER A 198 3.14 -15.09 16.60
C SER A 198 1.96 -14.24 17.09
N GLY A 199 0.87 -14.21 16.31
CA GLY A 199 -0.25 -13.31 16.50
C GLY A 199 -1.44 -13.95 17.20
N ASN A 200 -2.40 -13.08 17.50
CA ASN A 200 -3.74 -13.46 17.91
C ASN A 200 -4.74 -12.88 16.92
N TYR A 201 -5.35 -13.75 16.13
CA TYR A 201 -6.41 -13.40 15.20
C TYR A 201 -7.77 -13.76 15.80
N GLY A 202 -8.58 -12.75 16.07
CA GLY A 202 -9.96 -12.86 16.56
C GLY A 202 -11.01 -12.48 15.51
N GLY A 203 -10.60 -12.36 14.25
CA GLY A 203 -11.45 -11.96 13.14
C GLY A 203 -12.17 -13.12 12.47
N ASN A 204 -12.98 -12.82 11.44
CA ASN A 204 -13.58 -13.86 10.62
C ASN A 204 -12.63 -14.26 9.46
N MET A 205 -12.59 -15.54 9.11
CA MET A 205 -11.99 -15.99 7.85
C MET A 205 -13.10 -16.59 7.00
N SER A 206 -13.23 -16.13 5.76
CA SER A 206 -14.30 -16.51 4.85
C SER A 206 -13.76 -17.14 3.56
N GLY A 207 -14.53 -18.05 2.96
CA GLY A 207 -14.15 -18.81 1.76
C GLY A 207 -14.10 -20.32 2.00
N THR A 208 -13.90 -21.07 0.92
CA THR A 208 -13.60 -22.51 0.93
C THR A 208 -12.11 -22.82 1.05
N GLY A 209 -11.28 -21.78 1.00
CA GLY A 209 -9.84 -21.82 1.21
C GLY A 209 -9.44 -22.25 2.63
N GLY A 210 -8.14 -22.15 2.93
CA GLY A 210 -7.59 -22.65 4.19
C GLY A 210 -6.55 -21.73 4.84
N LEU A 211 -6.31 -21.95 6.13
CA LEU A 211 -5.19 -21.37 6.87
C LEU A 211 -4.16 -22.46 7.14
N THR A 212 -2.92 -22.25 6.73
CA THR A 212 -1.78 -23.13 7.04
C THR A 212 -0.82 -22.38 7.95
N VAL A 213 -0.49 -22.93 9.12
CA VAL A 213 0.56 -22.41 10.00
C VAL A 213 1.81 -23.26 9.78
N SER A 214 2.72 -22.79 8.93
CA SER A 214 3.96 -23.50 8.59
C SER A 214 5.07 -23.28 9.61
N GLY A 215 4.98 -22.23 10.42
CA GLY A 215 5.94 -21.93 11.48
C GLY A 215 5.34 -21.03 12.55
N GLY A 216 5.87 -21.12 13.78
CA GLY A 216 5.41 -20.33 14.92
C GLY A 216 4.14 -20.87 15.59
N THR A 217 3.37 -20.01 16.25
CA THR A 217 2.10 -20.32 16.91
C THR A 217 1.10 -19.20 16.65
N GLU A 218 -0.06 -19.57 16.13
CA GLU A 218 -1.17 -18.64 15.88
C GLU A 218 -2.30 -18.92 16.88
N THR A 219 -2.80 -17.88 17.54
CA THR A 219 -3.97 -18.00 18.42
C THR A 219 -5.21 -17.53 17.68
N LEU A 220 -6.19 -18.42 17.52
CA LEU A 220 -7.50 -18.08 16.96
C LEU A 220 -8.49 -17.87 18.10
N SER A 221 -9.06 -16.68 18.21
CA SER A 221 -9.94 -16.26 19.33
C SER A 221 -11.35 -15.82 18.90
N GLY A 222 -11.65 -15.86 17.60
CA GLY A 222 -12.94 -15.49 17.00
C GLY A 222 -13.88 -16.66 16.78
#